data_AF-A0A537BE54-F1
#
_entry.id   AF-A0A537BE54-F1
#
_cell.length_a   1.000
_cell.length_b   1.000
_cell.length_c   1.000
_cell.angle_alpha   90.00
_cell.angle_beta   90.00
_cell.angle_gamma   90.00
#
_symmetry.space_group_name_H-M   'P 1'
#
loop_
_entity.id
_entity.type
_entity.pdbx_description
1 polymer ?
#
loop_
_entity_poly.entity_id
_entity_poly.type
_entity_poly.pdbx_seq_one_letter_code
_entity_poly.pdbx_strand_id
1 'polypeptide(L)'
;MPASANGGLDFDISLDLGGEQKKPETDKTVTSMDLSSISLDLGAAGDPSAPPAGTDPKWQEVATKLDLAKAYEEMGDKDGARELLNEVMKDGDSAQKSQAQQLLAKLG
;
A
#
# COMPACT_ATOMS: atom_id res chain seq x y z
N MET A 1 49.82 23.51 20.10
CA MET A 1 49.49 22.06 20.09
C MET A 1 49.71 21.51 21.49
N PRO A 2 48.68 20.91 22.09
CA PRO A 2 48.86 19.62 22.76
C PRO A 2 47.89 18.57 22.21
N ALA A 3 48.34 17.31 22.28
CA ALA A 3 47.80 16.13 21.66
C ALA A 3 46.98 15.26 22.63
N SER A 4 46.26 14.29 22.04
CA SER A 4 45.80 13.02 22.65
C SER A 4 44.58 13.15 23.58
N ALA A 5 43.64 12.20 23.69
CA ALA A 5 43.71 10.77 23.48
C ALA A 5 42.32 10.16 23.18
N ASN A 6 42.34 8.98 22.56
CA ASN A 6 41.23 8.04 22.40
C ASN A 6 40.48 7.73 23.70
N GLY A 7 39.16 7.52 23.62
CA GLY A 7 38.35 6.88 24.66
C GLY A 7 36.92 6.68 24.16
N GLY A 8 36.46 5.43 24.16
CA GLY A 8 35.23 4.98 23.49
C GLY A 8 33.94 5.53 24.09
N LEU A 9 32.88 5.44 23.28
CA LEU A 9 31.50 5.74 23.67
C LEU A 9 31.01 4.64 24.63
N ASP A 10 30.95 4.94 25.93
CA ASP A 10 30.29 4.09 26.93
C ASP A 10 28.76 4.28 26.84
N PHE A 11 28.05 3.20 26.50
CA PHE A 11 26.60 3.08 26.60
C PHE A 11 26.18 3.05 28.09
N ASP A 12 26.12 4.21 28.73
CA ASP A 12 25.48 4.37 30.04
C ASP A 12 24.00 4.72 29.83
N ILE A 13 23.17 3.67 29.77
CA ILE A 13 21.71 3.79 29.69
C ILE A 13 21.16 4.13 31.10
N SER A 14 21.51 5.31 31.59
CA SER A 14 20.91 5.86 32.81
C SER A 14 19.46 6.27 32.55
N LEU A 15 18.55 5.36 32.91
CA LEU A 15 17.11 5.57 33.00
C LEU A 15 16.81 6.54 34.15
N ASP A 16 17.02 7.84 33.91
CA ASP A 16 16.74 8.92 34.88
C ASP A 16 15.26 9.35 34.78
N LEU A 17 14.44 8.72 35.62
CA LEU A 17 13.07 9.14 35.93
C LEU A 17 13.13 10.19 37.04
N GLY A 18 13.04 11.47 36.68
CA GLY A 18 12.72 12.53 37.64
C GLY A 18 13.21 13.92 37.25
N GLY A 19 12.31 14.77 36.76
CA GLY A 19 12.67 16.17 36.51
C GLY A 19 11.48 17.07 36.19
N GLU A 20 10.85 17.60 37.24
CA GLU A 20 10.07 18.84 37.15
C GLU A 20 10.93 19.97 36.55
N GLN A 21 10.43 20.67 35.52
CA GLN A 21 10.98 21.97 35.12
C GLN A 21 9.89 23.02 34.90
N LYS A 22 10.16 24.17 35.51
CA LYS A 22 9.42 25.41 35.56
C LYS A 22 9.81 26.29 34.36
N LYS A 23 8.81 26.73 33.58
CA LYS A 23 8.69 27.88 32.62
C LYS A 23 9.97 28.53 32.04
N PRO A 24 9.99 28.81 30.73
CA PRO A 24 9.56 30.15 30.28
C PRO A 24 8.77 30.19 28.97
N GLU A 25 8.10 31.32 28.76
CA GLU A 25 7.37 31.72 27.57
C GLU A 25 8.17 31.59 26.27
N THR A 26 7.51 31.14 25.21
CA THR A 26 7.87 31.51 23.83
C THR A 26 6.57 31.68 23.06
N ASP A 27 6.27 32.94 22.78
CA ASP A 27 5.37 33.35 21.71
C ASP A 27 5.81 32.68 20.42
N LYS A 28 5.09 31.62 20.05
CA LYS A 28 4.94 31.21 18.66
C LYS A 28 3.47 30.98 18.49
N THR A 29 2.85 31.96 17.85
CA THR A 29 1.67 31.80 17.03
C THR A 29 1.81 30.50 16.25
N VAL A 30 1.36 29.40 16.85
CA VAL A 30 0.95 28.22 16.11
C VAL A 30 -0.27 28.71 15.37
N THR A 31 -0.05 29.15 14.12
CA THR A 31 -1.09 29.02 13.12
C THR A 31 -1.55 27.58 13.27
N SER A 32 -2.67 27.41 13.95
CA SER A 32 -3.44 26.20 13.90
C SER A 32 -3.74 26.06 12.42
N MET A 33 -2.88 25.32 11.71
CA MET A 33 -3.24 24.71 10.45
C MET A 33 -4.44 23.85 10.84
N ASP A 34 -5.60 24.44 10.71
CA ASP A 34 -6.88 23.81 10.95
C ASP A 34 -7.05 22.81 9.81
N LEU A 35 -6.51 21.60 10.04
CA LEU A 35 -6.64 20.48 9.11
C LEU A 35 -8.10 20.02 9.03
N SER A 36 -8.99 20.55 9.86
CA SER A 36 -10.44 20.41 9.74
C SER A 36 -11.00 21.14 8.50
N SER A 37 -10.27 22.12 7.94
CA SER A 37 -10.55 22.72 6.62
C SER A 37 -10.04 21.91 5.44
N ILE A 38 -9.10 20.98 5.66
CA ILE A 38 -8.86 19.85 4.75
C ILE A 38 -10.02 18.89 4.99
N SER A 39 -11.19 19.31 4.51
CA SER A 39 -12.23 18.38 4.13
C SER A 39 -11.57 17.51 3.08
N LEU A 40 -11.10 16.35 3.54
CA LEU A 40 -10.73 15.23 2.70
C LEU A 40 -12.02 14.79 2.01
N ASP A 41 -12.46 15.60 1.05
CA ASP A 41 -13.27 15.15 -0.07
C ASP A 41 -12.35 14.25 -0.88
N LEU A 42 -12.08 13.08 -0.29
CA LEU A 42 -11.89 11.84 -1.01
C LEU A 42 -13.28 11.52 -1.60
N GLY A 43 -13.80 12.45 -2.42
CA GLY A 43 -14.92 12.20 -3.29
C GLY A 43 -14.47 11.01 -4.09
N ALA A 44 -15.08 9.86 -3.77
CA ALA A 44 -14.61 8.53 -4.08
C ALA A 44 -13.71 8.53 -5.33
N ALA A 45 -12.42 8.77 -5.13
CA ALA A 45 -11.41 8.12 -5.90
C ALA A 45 -11.50 6.69 -5.38
N GLY A 46 -12.61 6.02 -5.75
CA GLY A 46 -12.58 4.61 -5.94
C GLY A 46 -11.35 4.44 -6.77
N ASP A 47 -10.33 3.86 -6.15
CA ASP A 47 -9.26 3.24 -6.89
C ASP A 47 -9.96 2.59 -8.09
N PRO A 48 -9.57 2.86 -9.35
CA PRO A 48 -10.20 2.15 -10.46
C PRO A 48 -10.11 0.61 -10.28
N SER A 49 -9.28 0.14 -9.33
CA SER A 49 -9.16 -1.24 -8.85
C SER A 49 -9.97 -1.58 -7.60
N ALA A 50 -10.70 -0.65 -6.96
CA ALA A 50 -11.57 -0.92 -5.81
C ALA A 50 -12.95 -1.40 -6.29
N PRO A 51 -13.37 -2.64 -5.94
CA PRO A 51 -14.57 -3.24 -6.50
C PRO A 51 -15.85 -2.62 -5.89
N PRO A 52 -16.95 -2.54 -6.66
CA PRO A 52 -18.23 -2.05 -6.17
C PRO A 52 -18.78 -2.99 -5.09
N ALA A 53 -19.12 -2.46 -3.92
CA ALA A 53 -19.70 -3.23 -2.82
C ALA A 53 -21.09 -3.77 -3.21
N GLY A 54 -21.21 -5.08 -3.48
CA GLY A 54 -22.48 -5.70 -3.84
C GLY A 54 -22.41 -7.03 -4.60
N THR A 55 -21.21 -7.56 -4.89
CA THR A 55 -21.03 -8.87 -5.54
C THR A 55 -20.25 -9.80 -4.62
N ASP A 56 -20.46 -11.11 -4.76
CA ASP A 56 -19.75 -12.14 -3.99
C ASP A 56 -18.24 -11.83 -3.92
N PRO A 57 -17.62 -11.79 -2.73
CA PRO A 57 -16.23 -11.35 -2.56
C PRO A 57 -15.27 -12.20 -3.39
N LYS A 58 -15.56 -13.50 -3.57
CA LYS A 58 -14.77 -14.40 -4.40
C LYS A 58 -14.88 -14.10 -5.90
N TRP A 59 -16.07 -13.74 -6.37
CA TRP A 59 -16.26 -13.32 -7.75
C TRP A 59 -15.48 -12.03 -8.05
N GLN A 60 -15.48 -11.09 -7.11
CA GLN A 60 -14.75 -9.83 -7.23
C GLN A 60 -13.25 -10.05 -7.27
N GLU A 61 -12.71 -10.86 -6.37
CA GLU A 61 -11.29 -11.19 -6.35
C GLU A 61 -10.83 -11.79 -7.69
N VAL A 62 -11.60 -12.72 -8.25
CA VAL A 62 -11.29 -13.32 -9.54
C VAL A 62 -11.39 -12.29 -10.68
N ALA A 63 -12.37 -11.39 -10.65
CA ALA A 63 -12.49 -10.33 -11.64
C ALA A 63 -11.26 -9.40 -11.62
N THR A 64 -10.78 -9.01 -10.43
CA THR A 64 -9.54 -8.24 -10.26
C THR A 64 -8.32 -9.00 -10.77
N LYS A 65 -8.20 -10.31 -10.50
CA LYS A 65 -7.11 -11.15 -11.04
C LYS A 65 -7.13 -11.20 -12.57
N LEU A 66 -8.31 -11.24 -13.18
CA LEU A 66 -8.48 -11.25 -14.64
C LEU A 66 -8.04 -9.92 -15.27
N ASP A 67 -8.31 -8.81 -14.59
CA ASP A 67 -7.88 -7.47 -15.01
C ASP A 67 -6.35 -7.30 -14.89
N LEU A 68 -5.78 -7.71 -13.76
CA LEU A 68 -4.33 -7.73 -13.55
C LEU A 68 -3.62 -8.58 -14.62
N ALA A 69 -4.16 -9.75 -14.96
CA ALA A 69 -3.60 -10.61 -16.00
C ALA A 69 -3.59 -9.92 -17.37
N LYS A 70 -4.60 -9.11 -17.70
CA LYS A 70 -4.60 -8.29 -18.92
C LYS A 70 -3.52 -7.22 -18.88
N ALA A 71 -3.37 -6.53 -17.76
CA ALA A 71 -2.31 -5.54 -17.61
C ALA A 71 -0.92 -6.17 -17.78
N TYR A 72 -0.70 -7.38 -17.24
CA TYR A 72 0.54 -8.14 -17.46
C TYR A 72 0.72 -8.55 -18.93
N GLU A 73 -0.34 -8.99 -19.63
CA GLU A 73 -0.31 -9.25 -21.08
C GLU A 73 0.13 -7.99 -21.85
N GLU A 74 -0.46 -6.83 -21.53
CA GLU A 74 -0.16 -5.54 -22.18
C GLU A 74 1.28 -5.06 -21.92
N MET A 75 1.82 -5.34 -20.74
CA MET A 75 3.23 -5.10 -20.41
C MET A 75 4.20 -6.11 -21.05
N GLY A 76 3.68 -7.19 -21.67
CA GLY A 76 4.47 -8.26 -22.26
C GLY A 76 4.96 -9.32 -21.26
N ASP A 77 4.52 -9.24 -20.01
CA ASP A 77 4.78 -10.24 -18.97
C ASP A 77 3.80 -11.42 -19.11
N LYS A 78 4.11 -12.29 -20.07
CA LYS A 78 3.26 -13.45 -20.37
C LYS A 78 3.25 -14.49 -19.26
N ASP A 79 4.34 -14.62 -18.52
CA ASP A 79 4.47 -15.60 -17.44
C ASP A 79 3.63 -15.21 -16.21
N GLY A 80 3.67 -13.93 -15.82
CA GLY A 80 2.83 -13.36 -14.77
C GLY A 80 1.35 -13.40 -15.13
N ALA A 81 0.99 -13.01 -16.36
CA ALA A 81 -0.39 -13.12 -16.84
C ALA A 81 -0.89 -14.58 -16.81
N ARG A 82 -0.07 -15.54 -17.23
CA ARG A 82 -0.42 -16.98 -17.19
C ARG A 82 -0.67 -17.49 -15.77
N GLU A 83 0.15 -17.08 -14.80
CA GLU A 83 -0.03 -17.49 -13.40
C GLU A 83 -1.37 -17.00 -12.85
N LEU A 84 -1.69 -15.72 -13.05
CA LEU A 84 -2.96 -15.15 -12.62
C LEU A 84 -4.16 -15.81 -13.32
N LEU A 85 -4.07 -16.10 -14.62
CA LEU A 85 -5.15 -16.76 -15.37
C LEU A 85 -5.38 -18.20 -14.92
N ASN A 86 -4.34 -18.91 -14.48
CA ASN A 86 -4.48 -20.23 -13.87
C ASN A 86 -5.22 -20.18 -12.53
N GLU A 87 -5.02 -19.13 -11.74
CA GLU A 87 -5.82 -18.90 -10.53
C GLU A 87 -7.28 -18.60 -10.87
N VAL A 88 -7.54 -17.76 -11.87
CA VAL A 88 -8.91 -17.48 -12.37
C VAL A 88 -9.60 -18.77 -12.84
N MET A 89 -8.86 -19.68 -13.49
CA MET A 89 -9.38 -20.98 -13.92
C MET A 89 -9.77 -21.90 -12.76
N LYS A 90 -9.09 -21.78 -11.62
CA LYS A 90 -9.39 -22.55 -10.41
C LYS A 90 -10.58 -21.97 -9.66
N ASP A 91 -10.52 -20.67 -9.36
CA ASP A 91 -11.43 -20.01 -8.42
C ASP A 91 -12.61 -19.29 -9.06
N GLY A 92 -12.57 -19.03 -10.37
CA GLY A 92 -13.59 -18.28 -11.08
C GLY A 92 -14.85 -19.06 -11.39
N ASP A 93 -15.91 -18.33 -11.77
CA ASP A 93 -17.13 -18.91 -12.32
C ASP A 93 -16.98 -19.24 -13.83
N SER A 94 -17.93 -19.98 -14.40
CA SER A 94 -17.94 -20.38 -15.82
C SER A 94 -17.62 -19.23 -16.78
N ALA A 95 -18.18 -18.04 -16.57
CA ALA A 95 -17.90 -16.87 -17.39
C ALA A 95 -16.42 -16.41 -17.28
N GLN A 96 -15.91 -16.32 -16.05
CA GLN A 96 -14.53 -15.90 -15.78
C GLN A 96 -13.51 -16.91 -16.30
N LYS A 97 -13.77 -18.21 -16.14
CA LYS A 97 -12.95 -19.29 -16.70
C LYS A 97 -12.89 -19.21 -18.22
N SER A 98 -14.02 -18.97 -18.87
CA SER A 98 -14.05 -18.81 -20.33
C SER A 98 -13.20 -17.63 -20.80
N GLN A 99 -13.29 -16.49 -20.11
CA GLN A 99 -12.43 -15.33 -20.42
C GLN A 99 -10.95 -15.62 -20.18
N ALA A 100 -10.62 -16.31 -19.09
CA ALA A 100 -9.24 -16.69 -18.80
C ALA A 100 -8.68 -17.66 -19.85
N GLN A 101 -9.50 -18.59 -20.34
CA GLN A 101 -9.11 -19.52 -21.40
C GLN A 101 -8.77 -18.80 -22.70
N GLN A 102 -9.59 -17.81 -23.08
CA GLN A 102 -9.35 -16.99 -24.27
C GLN A 102 -8.04 -16.21 -24.15
N LEU A 103 -7.78 -15.61 -22.99
CA LEU A 103 -6.51 -14.94 -22.75
C LEU A 103 -5.33 -15.92 -22.79
N LEU A 104 -5.40 -17.04 -22.08
CA LEU A 104 -4.34 -18.06 -22.09
C LEU A 104 -4.00 -18.53 -23.51
N ALA A 105 -5.00 -18.62 -24.40
CA ALA A 105 -4.80 -18.96 -25.81
C ALA A 105 -4.07 -17.86 -26.60
N LYS A 106 -4.24 -16.58 -26.25
CA LYS A 106 -3.50 -15.45 -26.84
C LYS A 106 -2.04 -15.37 -26.35
N LEU A 107 -1.79 -15.87 -25.14
CA LEU A 107 -0.48 -15.86 -24.49
C LEU A 107 0.43 -17.02 -24.94
N GLY A 108 -0.13 -18.08 -25.52
CA GLY A 108 0.59 -19.19 -26.18
C GLY A 108 0.92 -18.92 -27.63
#